data_AF-A0A5P6FMG9-F1
#
_entry.id   AF-A0A5P6FMG9-F1
#
_cell.length_a   1.000
_cell.length_b   1.000
_cell.length_c   1.000
_cell.angle_alpha   90.00
_cell.angle_beta   90.00
_cell.angle_gamma   90.00
#
_symmetry.space_group_name_H-M   'P 1'
#
loop_
_entity.id
_entity.type
_entity.pdbx_description
1 polymer ?
#
loop_
_entity_poly.entity_id
_entity_poly.type
_entity_poly.pdbx_seq_one_letter_code
_entity_poly.pdbx_strand_id
1 'polypeptide(L)'
;MSAYFLKHHLKSYLGKDQKTGLYTVRVGWTVYEINANGSVLYIVKEESKIPLDVEKFKTDRPKIYDALLNEVQFQRRKQLAIDLQKSNIPSYDRKAYKKRRGFTGS
;
A
#
# COMPACT_ATOMS: atom_id res chain seq x y z
N MET A 1 23.81 0.57 -26.27
CA MET A 1 23.68 0.85 -24.83
C MET A 1 22.95 -0.32 -24.18
N SER A 2 23.69 -1.21 -23.52
CA SER A 2 23.13 -2.42 -22.90
C SER A 2 22.59 -2.07 -21.52
N ALA A 3 21.27 -2.00 -21.42
CA ALA A 3 20.55 -1.61 -20.22
C ALA A 3 20.46 -2.81 -19.26
N TYR A 4 21.58 -3.13 -18.61
CA TYR A 4 21.59 -3.98 -17.41
C TYR A 4 20.99 -3.19 -16.22
N PHE A 5 19.69 -2.86 -16.30
CA PHE A 5 18.98 -2.27 -15.17
C PHE A 5 18.87 -3.31 -14.06
N LEU A 6 19.25 -2.89 -12.86
CA LEU A 6 19.44 -3.73 -11.70
C LEU A 6 18.29 -4.71 -11.48
N LYS A 7 18.67 -5.97 -11.23
CA LYS A 7 17.86 -7.08 -10.70
C LYS A 7 17.41 -6.76 -9.26
N HIS A 8 16.64 -5.71 -9.07
CA HIS A 8 15.93 -5.39 -7.84
C HIS A 8 14.45 -5.52 -8.11
N HIS A 9 13.72 -6.11 -7.17
CA HIS A 9 12.28 -6.26 -7.19
C HIS A 9 11.61 -4.86 -7.16
N LEU A 10 11.57 -4.18 -8.31
CA LEU A 10 10.98 -2.86 -8.45
C LEU A 10 9.49 -2.96 -8.11
N LYS A 11 9.12 -2.29 -7.03
CA LYS A 11 7.73 -2.07 -6.64
C LYS A 11 7.34 -0.65 -6.98
N SER A 12 6.13 -0.45 -7.48
CA SER A 12 5.59 0.86 -7.82
C SER A 12 4.13 0.97 -7.39
N TYR A 13 3.82 2.06 -6.69
CA TYR A 13 2.45 2.41 -6.35
C TYR A 13 1.77 3.03 -7.57
N LEU A 14 0.64 2.45 -7.99
CA LEU A 14 -0.10 2.90 -9.16
C LEU A 14 -1.31 3.76 -8.80
N GLY A 15 -1.84 3.63 -7.58
CA GLY A 15 -2.96 4.44 -7.13
C GLY A 15 -3.74 3.79 -6.00
N LYS A 16 -4.76 4.50 -5.55
CA LYS A 16 -5.72 4.01 -4.56
C LYS A 16 -7.12 4.27 -5.09
N ASP A 17 -7.93 3.22 -5.11
CA ASP A 17 -9.35 3.34 -5.42
C ASP A 17 -10.06 4.04 -4.25
N GLN A 18 -10.73 5.15 -4.55
CA GLN A 18 -11.44 5.95 -3.55
C GLN A 18 -12.73 5.29 -3.05
N LYS A 19 -13.36 4.44 -3.86
CA LYS A 19 -14.61 3.73 -3.51
C LYS A 19 -14.31 2.52 -2.63
N THR A 20 -13.35 1.70 -3.03
CA THR A 20 -13.02 0.44 -2.33
C THR A 20 -11.94 0.62 -1.27
N GLY A 21 -11.14 1.69 -1.35
CA GLY A 21 -10.01 1.93 -0.46
C GLY A 21 -8.79 1.04 -0.73
N LEU A 22 -8.82 0.23 -1.81
CA LEU A 22 -7.74 -0.66 -2.22
C LEU A 22 -6.58 0.12 -2.82
N TYR A 23 -5.36 -0.31 -2.50
CA TYR A 23 -4.12 0.23 -3.02
C TYR A 23 -3.64 -0.67 -4.16
N THR A 24 -3.41 -0.09 -5.33
CA THR A 24 -2.87 -0.76 -6.49
C THR A 24 -1.34 -0.63 -6.48
N VAL A 25 -0.65 -1.76 -6.38
CA VAL A 25 0.81 -1.83 -6.31
C VAL A 25 1.31 -2.86 -7.31
N ARG A 26 2.25 -2.46 -8.17
CA ARG A 26 2.96 -3.36 -9.07
C ARG A 26 4.24 -3.85 -8.40
N VAL A 27 4.50 -5.15 -8.48
CA VAL A 27 5.74 -5.78 -8.02
C VAL A 27 6.27 -6.64 -9.17
N GLY A 28 7.39 -6.21 -9.77
CA GLY A 28 7.85 -6.78 -11.04
C GLY A 28 6.81 -6.56 -12.15
N TRP A 29 6.36 -7.65 -12.77
CA TRP A 29 5.36 -7.63 -13.85
C TRP A 29 3.91 -7.75 -13.36
N THR A 30 3.71 -8.10 -12.09
CA THR A 30 2.39 -8.38 -11.54
C THR A 30 1.83 -7.17 -10.82
N VAL A 31 0.55 -6.87 -11.08
CA VAL A 31 -0.20 -5.83 -10.37
C VAL A 31 -1.09 -6.49 -9.31
N TYR A 32 -1.05 -5.92 -8.11
CA TYR A 32 -1.85 -6.36 -6.98
C TYR A 32 -2.73 -5.22 -6.49
N GLU A 33 -3.89 -5.57 -5.97
CA GLU A 33 -4.71 -4.66 -5.17
C GLU A 33 -4.84 -5.20 -3.75
N ILE A 34 -4.52 -4.37 -2.77
CA ILE A 34 -4.49 -4.77 -1.36
C ILE A 34 -5.10 -3.67 -0.49
N ASN A 35 -5.82 -4.04 0.56
CA ASN A 35 -6.34 -3.06 1.51
C ASN A 35 -5.28 -2.62 2.54
N ALA A 36 -5.61 -1.59 3.34
CA ALA A 36 -4.67 -0.94 4.26
C ALA A 36 -4.05 -1.85 5.34
N ASN A 37 -4.74 -2.93 5.73
CA ASN A 37 -4.32 -3.87 6.76
C ASN A 37 -3.79 -5.20 6.18
N GLY A 38 -3.85 -5.39 4.86
CA GLY A 38 -3.40 -6.60 4.18
C GLY A 38 -4.36 -7.80 4.26
N SER A 39 -5.58 -7.62 4.77
CA SER A 39 -6.56 -8.71 4.91
C SER A 39 -7.31 -9.04 3.63
N VAL A 40 -7.26 -8.18 2.61
CA VAL A 40 -7.86 -8.39 1.29
C VAL A 40 -6.79 -8.18 0.25
N LEU A 41 -6.64 -9.16 -0.65
CA LEU A 41 -5.64 -9.15 -1.71
C LEU A 41 -6.23 -9.70 -3.02
N TYR A 42 -5.97 -8.99 -4.11
CA TYR A 42 -6.30 -9.40 -5.46
C TYR A 42 -5.04 -9.37 -6.33
N ILE A 43 -4.98 -10.27 -7.31
CA ILE A 43 -4.12 -10.10 -8.48
C ILE A 43 -4.96 -9.47 -9.60
N VAL A 44 -4.43 -8.42 -10.22
CA VAL A 44 -5.06 -7.75 -11.35
C VAL A 44 -4.47 -8.31 -12.63
N LYS A 45 -5.33 -8.85 -13.49
CA LYS A 45 -4.97 -9.34 -14.83
C LYS A 45 -5.88 -8.67 -15.83
N GLU A 46 -5.29 -7.84 -16.69
CA GLU A 46 -6.03 -7.06 -17.70
C GLU A 46 -7.19 -6.28 -17.04
N GLU A 47 -8.42 -6.75 -17.23
CA GLU A 47 -9.64 -6.12 -16.69
C GLU A 47 -10.28 -6.92 -15.54
N SER A 48 -9.67 -8.04 -15.13
CA SER A 48 -10.19 -8.93 -14.09
C SER A 48 -9.40 -8.83 -12.79
N LYS A 49 -10.11 -8.94 -11.66
CA LYS A 49 -9.55 -9.03 -10.32
C LYS A 49 -9.80 -10.41 -9.75
N ILE A 50 -8.74 -11.17 -9.52
CA ILE A 50 -8.84 -12.52 -8.97
C ILE A 50 -8.51 -12.44 -7.47
N PRO A 51 -9.45 -12.78 -6.57
CA PRO A 51 -9.18 -12.78 -5.13
C PRO A 51 -8.14 -13.85 -4.80
N LEU A 52 -7.22 -13.50 -3.89
CA LEU A 52 -6.20 -14.41 -3.38
C LEU A 52 -6.48 -14.75 -1.91
N ASP A 53 -6.25 -16.00 -1.55
CA ASP A 53 -6.16 -16.40 -0.14
C ASP A 53 -4.90 -15.77 0.47
N VAL A 54 -5.12 -14.84 1.40
CA VAL A 54 -4.05 -14.05 2.03
C VAL A 54 -3.12 -14.91 2.88
N GLU A 55 -3.65 -15.88 3.63
CA GLU A 55 -2.83 -16.70 4.53
C GLU A 55 -1.94 -17.66 3.74
N LYS A 56 -2.49 -18.25 2.68
CA LYS A 56 -1.70 -19.02 1.72
C LYS A 56 -0.66 -18.15 1.03
N PHE A 57 -1.04 -16.93 0.60
CA PHE A 57 -0.12 -16.03 -0.08
C PHE A 57 1.05 -15.55 0.80
N LYS A 58 0.80 -15.28 2.09
CA LYS A 58 1.85 -14.96 3.08
C LYS A 58 2.87 -16.09 3.19
N THR A 59 2.40 -17.33 3.14
CA THR A 59 3.24 -18.52 3.24
C THR A 59 4.02 -18.77 1.95
N ASP A 60 3.35 -18.72 0.80
CA ASP A 60 3.94 -19.03 -0.51
C ASP A 60 4.88 -17.91 -1.00
N ARG A 61 4.55 -16.65 -0.68
CA ARG A 61 5.21 -15.45 -1.24
C ARG A 61 5.43 -14.36 -0.18
N PRO A 62 6.08 -14.65 0.96
CA PRO A 62 6.23 -13.72 2.08
C PRO A 62 6.89 -12.41 1.67
N LYS A 63 7.97 -12.47 0.87
CA LYS A 63 8.69 -11.28 0.40
C LYS A 63 7.83 -10.33 -0.43
N ILE A 64 6.91 -10.87 -1.24
CA ILE A 64 6.00 -10.05 -2.05
C ILE A 64 4.93 -9.44 -1.14
N TYR A 65 4.36 -10.22 -0.23
CA TYR A 65 3.40 -9.70 0.75
C TYR A 65 3.99 -8.56 1.58
N ASP A 66 5.20 -8.73 2.11
CA ASP A 66 5.91 -7.70 2.86
C ASP A 66 6.18 -6.45 2.00
N ALA A 67 6.57 -6.64 0.74
CA ALA A 67 6.79 -5.51 -0.17
C ALA A 67 5.51 -4.71 -0.41
N LEU A 68 4.38 -5.39 -0.62
CA LEU A 68 3.06 -4.78 -0.80
C LEU A 68 2.63 -4.03 0.45
N LEU A 69 2.67 -4.67 1.62
CA LEU A 69 2.23 -4.07 2.87
C LEU A 69 3.10 -2.86 3.24
N ASN A 70 4.42 -2.96 3.06
CA ASN A 70 5.34 -1.85 3.31
C ASN A 70 5.06 -0.64 2.40
N GLU A 71 4.77 -0.89 1.12
CA GLU A 71 4.40 0.18 0.19
C GLU A 71 3.09 0.85 0.62
N VAL A 72 2.08 0.07 0.99
CA VAL A 72 0.82 0.62 1.49
C VAL A 72 0.99 1.44 2.75
N GLN A 73 1.76 0.96 3.74
CA GLN A 73 2.03 1.76 4.94
C GLN A 73 2.81 3.04 4.63
N PHE A 74 3.75 2.98 3.68
CA PHE A 74 4.47 4.17 3.21
C PHE A 74 3.51 5.20 2.61
N GLN A 75 2.63 4.80 1.70
CA GLN A 75 1.64 5.70 1.09
C GLN A 75 0.66 6.26 2.13
N ARG A 76 0.25 5.46 3.12
CA ARG A 76 -0.58 5.94 4.24
C ARG A 76 0.13 7.02 5.05
N ARG A 77 1.41 6.82 5.41
CA ARG A 77 2.21 7.82 6.14
C ARG A 77 2.38 9.09 5.31
N LYS A 78 2.63 8.95 4.00
CA LYS A 78 2.73 10.08 3.07
C LYS A 78 1.44 10.89 3.02
N GLN A 79 0.29 10.24 2.87
CA GLN A 79 -1.00 10.92 2.87
C GLN A 79 -1.28 11.61 4.21
N LEU A 80 -0.99 10.95 5.33
CA LEU A 80 -1.14 11.56 6.65
C LEU A 80 -0.30 12.84 6.80
N ALA A 81 0.95 12.84 6.31
CA ALA A 81 1.80 14.02 6.35
C ALA A 81 1.24 15.17 5.51
N ILE A 82 0.75 14.88 4.30
CA ILE A 82 0.07 15.85 3.43
C ILE A 82 -1.17 16.42 4.13
N ASP A 83 -2.00 15.57 4.73
CA ASP A 83 -3.20 16.00 5.42
C ASP A 83 -2.89 16.89 6.63
N LEU A 84 -1.86 16.54 7.42
CA LEU A 84 -1.42 17.32 8.57
C LEU A 84 -0.89 18.70 8.15
N GLN A 85 -0.20 18.77 7.01
CA GLN A 85 0.27 20.02 6.45
C GLN A 85 -0.89 20.89 5.94
N LYS A 86 -1.87 20.30 5.23
CA LYS A 86 -3.01 21.03 4.65
C LYS A 86 -4.05 21.48 5.66
N SER A 87 -4.23 20.73 6.74
CA SER A 87 -5.32 20.96 7.71
C SER A 87 -5.02 22.07 8.72
N ASN A 88 -3.80 22.60 8.76
CA ASN A 88 -3.35 23.60 9.73
C ASN A 88 -3.64 23.20 11.20
N ILE A 89 -3.76 21.90 11.48
CA ILE A 89 -4.09 21.40 12.82
C ILE A 89 -2.94 21.73 13.78
N PRO A 90 -3.23 22.45 14.88
CA PRO A 90 -2.25 22.73 15.92
C PRO A 90 -1.61 21.45 16.48
N SER A 91 -0.35 21.53 16.88
CA SER A 91 0.43 20.35 17.30
C SER A 91 -0.28 19.49 18.35
N TYR A 92 -0.95 20.12 19.32
CA TYR A 92 -1.66 19.45 20.41
C TYR A 92 -2.83 18.57 19.91
N ASP A 93 -3.50 18.95 18.82
CA ASP A 93 -4.62 18.21 18.24
C ASP A 93 -4.19 17.11 17.26
N ARG A 94 -2.91 17.12 16.82
CA ARG A 94 -2.41 16.15 15.83
C ARG A 94 -2.49 14.71 16.34
N LYS A 95 -2.37 14.48 17.65
CA LYS A 95 -2.50 13.15 18.25
C LYS A 95 -3.91 12.58 18.06
N ALA A 96 -4.94 13.38 18.35
CA ALA A 96 -6.33 12.99 18.13
C ALA A 96 -6.62 12.77 16.64
N TYR A 97 -6.09 13.64 15.77
CA TYR A 97 -6.23 13.50 14.32
C TYR A 97 -5.62 12.19 13.79
N LYS A 98 -4.38 11.87 14.18
CA LYS A 98 -3.71 10.61 13.82
C LYS A 98 -4.50 9.38 14.26
N LYS A 99 -5.04 9.40 15.49
CA LYS A 99 -5.87 8.32 16.04
C LYS A 99 -7.12 8.09 15.17
N ARG A 100 -7.82 9.15 14.76
CA ARG A 100 -8.98 9.05 13.86
C ARG A 100 -8.63 8.47 12.48
N ARG A 101 -7.40 8.67 12.01
CA ARG A 101 -6.88 8.09 10.75
C ARG A 101 -6.31 6.67 10.91
N GLY A 102 -6.48 6.05 12.07
CA GLY A 102 -6.02 4.69 12.35
C GLY A 102 -4.51 4.58 12.53
N PHE A 103 -3.85 5.65 12.97
CA PHE A 103 -2.46 5.62 13.41
C PHE A 103 -2.43 5.63 14.95
N THR A 104 -2.01 4.52 15.54
CA THR A 104 -1.86 4.35 16.99
C THR A 104 -0.38 4.32 17.35
N GLY A 105 0.06 5.12 18.33
CA GLY A 105 1.47 5.18 18.77
C GLY A 105 2.21 6.48 18.45
N SER A 106 1.55 7.64 18.60
CA SER A 106 2.22 8.95 18.68
C SER A 106 2.00 9.59 20.04
#